data_AF-A0A4Y8VGZ4-F1
#
_entry.id   AF-A0A4Y8VGZ4-F1
#
_cell.length_a   1.000
_cell.length_b   1.000
_cell.length_c   1.000
_cell.angle_alpha   90.00
_cell.angle_beta   90.00
_cell.angle_gamma   90.00
#
_symmetry.space_group_name_H-M   'P 1'
#
loop_
_entity.id
_entity.type
_entity.pdbx_description
1 polymer ?
#
loop_
_entity_poly.entity_id
_entity_poly.type
_entity_poly.pdbx_seq_one_letter_code
_entity_poly.pdbx_strand_id
1 'polypeptide(L)'
;MAEIGRDCIESAYCFIHQKLRVYEFSNNPTQRDDIEYAIAQYVEGMNPALYQLLAGGRKEFLLDHTRFEEDMREAQEKLEGMM
;
A
#
# COMPACT_ATOMS: atom_id res chain seq x y z
N MET A 1 2.04 -13.97 18.01
CA MET A 1 1.31 -13.57 16.77
C MET A 1 1.44 -12.06 16.70
N ALA A 2 1.88 -11.48 15.58
CA ALA A 2 1.99 -10.03 15.50
C ALA A 2 0.57 -9.45 15.54
N GLU A 3 0.23 -8.75 16.63
CA GLU A 3 -1.05 -8.03 16.73
C GLU A 3 -1.03 -6.86 15.74
N ILE A 4 -2.15 -6.64 15.05
CA ILE A 4 -2.32 -5.46 14.20
C ILE A 4 -2.69 -4.30 15.13
N GLY A 5 -1.71 -3.46 15.44
CA GLY A 5 -1.95 -2.25 16.22
C GLY A 5 -2.67 -1.18 15.40
N ARG A 6 -3.49 -0.36 16.06
CA ARG A 6 -4.17 0.79 15.42
C ARG A 6 -3.16 1.73 14.74
N ASP A 7 -2.03 1.98 15.38
CA ASP A 7 -0.95 2.80 14.82
C ASP A 7 -0.41 2.24 13.50
N CYS A 8 -0.39 0.91 13.33
CA CYS A 8 0.03 0.27 12.08
C CYS A 8 -0.98 0.54 10.96
N ILE A 9 -2.28 0.47 11.26
CA ILE A 9 -3.36 0.72 10.30
C ILE A 9 -3.32 2.20 9.88
N GLU A 10 -3.26 3.12 10.85
CA GLU A 10 -3.23 4.56 10.59
C GLU A 10 -1.98 4.98 9.81
N SER A 11 -0.81 4.42 10.15
CA SER A 11 0.43 4.69 9.42
C SER A 11 0.37 4.18 7.98
N ALA A 12 -0.13 2.95 7.78
CA ALA A 12 -0.29 2.39 6.44
C ALA A 12 -1.29 3.19 5.61
N TYR A 13 -2.43 3.57 6.20
CA TYR A 13 -3.45 4.38 5.56
C TYR A 13 -2.87 5.72 5.11
N CYS A 14 -2.23 6.47 6.02
CA CYS A 14 -1.65 7.77 5.71
C CYS A 14 -0.62 7.68 4.58
N PHE A 15 0.27 6.68 4.65
CA PHE A 15 1.32 6.51 3.65
C PHE A 15 0.77 6.14 2.27
N ILE A 16 -0.12 5.14 2.20
CA ILE A 16 -0.74 4.70 0.96
C ILE A 16 -1.60 5.81 0.36
N HIS A 17 -2.43 6.48 1.16
CA HIS A 17 -3.26 7.59 0.69
C HIS A 17 -2.42 8.74 0.12
N GLN A 18 -1.33 9.13 0.80
CA GLN A 18 -0.43 10.17 0.31
C GLN A 18 0.21 9.77 -1.03
N LYS A 19 0.73 8.54 -1.13
CA LYS A 19 1.40 8.04 -2.33
C LYS A 19 0.45 7.85 -3.50
N LEU A 20 -0.74 7.29 -3.26
CA LEU A 20 -1.79 7.12 -4.27
C LEU A 20 -2.19 8.46 -4.87
N ARG A 21 -2.37 9.50 -4.03
CA ARG A 21 -2.73 10.83 -4.53
C ARG A 21 -1.66 11.43 -5.42
N VAL A 22 -0.38 11.28 -5.09
CA VAL A 22 0.71 11.75 -5.98
C VAL A 22 0.75 10.92 -7.27
N TYR A 23 0.59 9.60 -7.17
CA TYR A 23 0.60 8.68 -8.30
C TYR A 23 -0.50 8.99 -9.32
N GLU A 24 -1.73 9.23 -8.85
CA GLU A 24 -2.91 9.54 -9.67
C GLU A 24 -2.73 10.81 -10.52
N PHE A 25 -2.07 11.84 -9.97
CA PHE A 25 -1.85 13.12 -10.66
C PHE A 25 -0.48 13.24 -11.33
N SER A 26 0.37 12.21 -11.25
CA SER A 26 1.70 12.25 -11.86
C SER A 26 1.68 11.84 -13.32
N ASN A 27 2.19 12.73 -14.19
CA ASN A 27 2.48 12.44 -15.59
C ASN A 27 3.96 12.08 -15.82
N ASN A 28 4.77 11.98 -14.75
CA ASN A 28 6.19 11.66 -14.83
C ASN A 28 6.39 10.16 -14.53
N PRO A 29 6.79 9.34 -15.52
CA PRO A 29 7.01 7.91 -15.33
C PRO A 29 8.01 7.60 -14.20
N THR A 30 9.11 8.36 -14.13
CA THR A 30 10.13 8.15 -13.09
C THR A 30 9.58 8.41 -11.69
N GLN A 31 8.72 9.42 -11.52
CA GLN A 31 8.09 9.67 -10.22
C GLN A 31 7.11 8.54 -9.84
N ARG A 32 6.43 7.94 -10.82
CA ARG A 32 5.55 6.79 -10.60
C ARG A 32 6.37 5.58 -10.16
N ASP A 33 7.46 5.28 -10.85
CA ASP A 33 8.38 4.19 -10.49
C ASP A 33 8.99 4.40 -9.08
N ASP A 34 9.37 5.64 -8.73
CA ASP A 34 9.87 5.98 -7.39
C ASP A 34 8.81 5.76 -6.30
N ILE A 35 7.53 6.01 -6.60
CA ILE A 35 6.41 5.75 -5.69
C ILE A 35 6.20 4.26 -5.51
N GLU A 36 6.24 3.49 -6.60
CA GLU A 36 6.11 2.04 -6.58
C GLU A 36 7.21 1.41 -5.74
N TYR A 37 8.46 1.83 -5.97
CA TYR A 37 9.60 1.40 -5.18
C TYR A 37 9.43 1.74 -3.69
N ALA A 38 8.98 2.96 -3.37
CA ALA A 38 8.75 3.36 -1.97
C ALA A 38 7.65 2.53 -1.29
N ILE A 39 6.61 2.13 -2.01
CA ILE A 39 5.53 1.28 -1.49
C ILE A 39 6.03 -0.16 -1.31
N ALA A 40 6.78 -0.70 -2.27
CA ALA A 40 7.39 -2.02 -2.14
C ALA A 40 8.30 -2.11 -0.92
N GLN A 41 9.17 -1.10 -0.71
CA GLN A 41 10.03 -1.01 0.47
C GLN A 41 9.23 -0.88 1.78
N TYR A 42 8.12 -0.15 1.78
CA TYR A 42 7.25 -0.06 2.94
C TYR A 42 6.58 -1.40 3.28
N VAL A 43 6.13 -2.14 2.27
CA VAL A 43 5.53 -3.47 2.40
C VAL A 43 6.50 -4.47 3.02
N GLU A 44 7.77 -4.44 2.63
CA GLU A 44 8.81 -5.31 3.22
C GLU A 44 8.99 -5.08 4.74
N GLY A 45 8.80 -3.86 5.21
CA GLY A 45 8.86 -3.49 6.63
C GLY A 45 7.52 -3.49 7.36
N MET A 46 6.42 -3.77 6.67
CA MET A 46 5.06 -3.72 7.22
C MET A 46 4.83 -4.89 8.21
N ASN A 47 3.90 -4.68 9.14
CA ASN A 47 3.36 -5.78 9.94
C ASN A 47 2.87 -6.93 9.01
N PRO A 48 3.43 -8.15 9.12
CA PRO A 48 3.08 -9.23 8.20
C PRO A 48 1.61 -9.63 8.25
N ALA A 49 0.96 -9.54 9.42
CA ALA A 49 -0.47 -9.84 9.54
C ALA A 49 -1.33 -8.81 8.82
N LEU A 50 -0.95 -7.53 8.88
CA LEU A 50 -1.61 -6.47 8.13
C LEU A 50 -1.42 -6.68 6.62
N TYR A 51 -0.20 -6.97 6.17
CA TYR A 51 0.05 -7.22 4.75
C TYR A 51 -0.76 -8.41 4.23
N GLN A 52 -0.79 -9.54 4.94
CA GLN A 52 -1.58 -10.71 4.54
C GLN A 52 -3.07 -10.39 4.43
N LEU A 53 -3.58 -9.57 5.35
CA LEU A 53 -4.98 -9.14 5.35
C LEU A 53 -5.28 -8.25 4.13
N LEU A 54 -4.41 -7.30 3.81
CA LEU A 54 -4.56 -6.44 2.62
C LEU A 54 -4.43 -7.24 1.32
N ALA A 55 -3.42 -8.11 1.23
CA ALA A 55 -3.10 -8.89 0.03
C ALA A 55 -4.18 -9.92 -0.32
N GLY A 56 -4.91 -10.45 0.67
CA GLY A 56 -5.98 -11.42 0.44
C GLY A 56 -5.49 -12.71 -0.25
N GLY A 57 -4.21 -13.07 -0.06
CA GLY A 57 -3.57 -14.22 -0.70
C GLY A 57 -2.89 -13.93 -2.04
N ARG A 58 -2.97 -12.71 -2.59
CA ARG A 58 -2.18 -12.31 -3.78
C ARG A 58 -0.73 -12.05 -3.38
N LYS A 59 0.19 -12.84 -3.95
CA LYS A 59 1.64 -12.74 -3.65
C LYS A 59 2.30 -11.46 -4.17
N GLU A 60 1.73 -10.86 -5.21
CA GLU A 60 2.28 -9.70 -5.90
C GLU A 60 1.52 -8.41 -5.55
N PHE A 61 0.69 -8.44 -4.50
CA PHE A 61 -0.09 -7.28 -4.06
C PHE A 61 0.83 -6.12 -3.69
N LEU A 62 0.61 -4.97 -4.34
CA LEU A 62 1.45 -3.76 -4.24
C LEU A 62 2.89 -3.92 -4.76
N LEU A 63 3.19 -5.00 -5.48
CA LEU A 63 4.52 -5.29 -6.04
C LEU A 63 4.51 -5.45 -7.57
N ASP A 64 3.34 -5.59 -8.19
CA ASP A 64 3.17 -5.68 -9.64
C ASP A 64 2.82 -4.31 -10.24
N HIS A 65 3.70 -3.79 -11.10
CA HIS A 65 3.54 -2.54 -11.84
C HIS A 65 2.22 -2.49 -12.63
N THR A 66 1.77 -3.61 -13.18
CA THR A 66 0.60 -3.64 -14.09
C THR A 66 -0.72 -3.38 -13.37
N ARG A 67 -0.79 -3.69 -12.08
CA ARG A 67 -2.00 -3.57 -11.24
C ARG A 67 -1.79 -2.65 -10.04
N PHE A 68 -0.65 -1.97 -9.99
CA PHE A 68 -0.23 -1.22 -8.82
C PHE A 68 -1.26 -0.18 -8.36
N GLU A 69 -1.85 0.56 -9.30
CA GLU A 69 -2.87 1.56 -8.98
C GLU A 69 -4.14 0.93 -8.38
N GLU A 70 -4.59 -0.19 -8.96
CA GLU A 70 -5.76 -0.93 -8.46
C GLU A 70 -5.51 -1.46 -7.05
N ASP A 71 -4.34 -2.05 -6.82
CA ASP A 71 -3.93 -2.59 -5.53
C ASP A 71 -3.81 -1.46 -4.47
N MET A 72 -3.29 -0.29 -4.85
CA MET A 72 -3.20 0.88 -3.96
C MET A 72 -4.58 1.40 -3.55
N ARG A 73 -5.54 1.47 -4.48
CA ARG A 73 -6.93 1.85 -4.17
C ARG A 73 -7.59 0.84 -3.25
N GLU A 74 -7.44 -0.45 -3.56
CA GLU A 74 -7.99 -1.53 -2.72
C GLU A 74 -7.38 -1.52 -1.31
N ALA A 75 -6.06 -1.29 -1.19
CA ALA A 75 -5.40 -1.16 0.10
C ALA A 75 -5.95 0.04 0.89
N GLN A 76 -6.12 1.20 0.24
CA GLN A 76 -6.65 2.41 0.87
C GLN A 76 -8.08 2.21 1.38
N GLU A 77 -8.98 1.63 0.57
CA GLU A 77 -10.36 1.33 0.98
C GLU A 77 -10.43 0.35 2.15
N LYS A 78 -9.62 -0.72 2.12
CA LYS A 78 -9.55 -1.68 3.24
C LYS A 78 -9.07 -1.02 4.53
N LEU A 79 -8.00 -0.24 4.46
CA LEU A 79 -7.45 0.46 5.61
C LEU A 79 -8.45 1.48 6.17
N GLU A 80 -9.17 2.19 5.31
CA GLU A 80 -10.25 3.10 5.71
C GLU A 80 -11.36 2.38 6.48
N GLY A 81 -11.77 1.19 6.03
CA GLY A 81 -12.76 0.38 6.73
C GLY A 81 -12.32 -0.22 8.07
N MET A 82 -11.02 -0.16 8.40
CA MET A 82 -10.45 -0.67 9.67
C MET A 82 -10.22 0.41 10.73
N MET A 83 -10.35 1.69 10.36
CA MET A 83 -10.20 2.84 11.28
C MET A 83 -11.48 3.14 12.05
#